data_AF-A0A497RSY2-F1
#
_entry.id   AF-A0A497RSY2-F1
#
_cell.length_a   1.000
_cell.length_b   1.000
_cell.length_c   1.000
_cell.angle_alpha   90.00
_cell.angle_beta   90.00
_cell.angle_gamma   90.00
#
_symmetry.space_group_name_H-M   'P 1'
#
loop_
_entity.id
_entity.type
_entity.pdbx_description
1 polymer ?
#
loop_
_entity_poly.entity_id
_entity_poly.type
_entity_poly.pdbx_seq_one_letter_code
_entity_poly.pdbx_strand_id
1 'polypeptide(L)'
;MTFSPQMEAFRVSSRAIGLDLMRSQYTRNLGTFVANASTTFRAGMLVQLNASQEVEICGNGGATNPFGFAKYTKASTLFASVVGEQVTLTGVVPSNLAHANLWVPGATDGARVYNLTTGATYTEGAGNDYAINYVNGTLVRDAASTIVSGQTVGINYQYQVTEQELKFEGRNFWNFLNDVDIQDNKITVINDWSLIFTTQYDSGQTYAVNDSLNAGTSAASMQGLVTKGGAGPYIGRVFQVPTADDPFLGVQYAGGMTS
;
A
#
# COMPACT_ATOMS: atom_id res chain seq x y z
N MET A 1 32.38 -3.42 13.40
CA MET A 1 31.20 -3.91 12.66
C MET A 1 30.69 -2.72 11.87
N THR A 2 30.94 -2.71 10.56
CA THR A 2 30.69 -1.56 9.68
C THR A 2 29.37 -1.83 8.98
N PHE A 3 28.32 -1.09 9.33
CA PHE A 3 27.01 -1.21 8.69
C PHE A 3 27.10 -0.65 7.26
N SER A 4 26.44 -1.32 6.31
CA SER A 4 26.35 -0.87 4.91
C SER A 4 25.52 0.42 4.84
N PRO A 5 26.04 1.52 4.29
CA PRO A 5 25.36 2.82 4.23
C PRO A 5 24.15 2.85 3.27
N GLN A 6 23.82 1.74 2.60
CA GLN A 6 22.72 1.67 1.63
C GLN A 6 21.39 1.20 2.24
N MET A 7 21.38 0.65 3.45
CA MET A 7 20.14 0.24 4.14
C MET A 7 19.64 1.25 5.18
N GLU A 8 20.37 2.34 5.41
CA GLU A 8 20.02 3.41 6.37
C GLU A 8 19.37 4.65 5.70
N ALA A 9 18.98 4.54 4.43
CA ALA A 9 18.42 5.66 3.66
C ALA A 9 16.93 5.96 3.94
N PHE A 10 16.27 5.20 4.81
CA PHE A 10 14.88 5.44 5.19
C PHE A 10 14.81 5.73 6.70
N ARG A 11 14.88 7.02 7.06
CA ARG A 11 14.70 7.49 8.45
C ARG A 11 13.22 7.69 8.82
N VAL A 12 12.31 7.48 7.87
CA VAL A 12 10.87 7.30 8.14
C VAL A 12 10.51 5.84 8.01
N SER A 13 9.66 5.39 8.93
CA SER A 13 9.02 4.07 8.92
C SER A 13 8.73 3.65 7.50
N SER A 14 9.16 2.45 7.09
CA SER A 14 8.87 1.82 5.79
C SER A 14 7.37 1.59 5.51
N ARG A 15 6.49 2.25 6.27
CA ARG A 15 5.09 1.90 6.56
C ARG A 15 4.17 3.14 6.60
N ALA A 16 4.57 4.26 6.00
CA ALA A 16 3.63 5.32 5.68
C ALA A 16 2.80 4.88 4.47
N ILE A 17 1.56 4.47 4.70
CA ILE A 17 0.61 4.06 3.66
C ILE A 17 -0.71 4.80 3.86
N GLY A 18 -1.30 5.28 2.76
CA GLY A 18 -2.62 5.92 2.76
C GLY A 18 -2.57 7.43 2.88
N LEU A 19 -3.39 7.99 3.77
CA LEU A 19 -3.63 9.43 3.95
C LEU A 19 -3.09 9.90 5.30
N ASP A 20 -2.19 10.89 5.30
CA ASP A 20 -1.75 11.53 6.54
C ASP A 20 -2.76 12.58 6.98
N LEU A 21 -3.68 12.16 7.84
CA LEU A 21 -4.72 13.02 8.40
C LEU A 21 -4.20 14.08 9.38
N MET A 22 -3.01 13.91 9.96
CA MET A 22 -2.45 14.89 10.90
C MET A 22 -1.91 16.12 10.18
N ARG A 23 -1.38 15.94 8.97
CA ARG A 23 -0.87 17.03 8.14
C ARG A 23 -1.88 17.56 7.15
N SER A 24 -2.85 16.74 6.73
CA SER A 24 -3.87 17.17 5.78
C SER A 24 -4.78 18.25 6.38
N GLN A 25 -5.03 19.31 5.61
CA GLN A 25 -5.93 20.41 5.97
C GLN A 25 -7.12 20.40 5.02
N TYR A 26 -8.31 20.19 5.55
CA TYR A 26 -9.55 20.20 4.78
C TYR A 26 -10.61 20.95 5.57
N THR A 27 -11.27 21.90 4.92
CA THR A 27 -12.17 22.85 5.59
C THR A 27 -13.46 22.17 6.06
N ARG A 28 -13.94 21.16 5.31
CA ARG A 28 -15.11 20.34 5.64
C ARG A 28 -14.94 18.92 5.09
N ASN A 29 -15.45 17.93 5.85
CA ASN A 29 -15.74 16.59 5.32
C ASN A 29 -17.20 16.64 4.82
N LEU A 30 -17.47 16.89 3.53
CA LEU A 30 -18.84 17.19 3.08
C LEU A 30 -19.74 15.95 2.90
N GLY A 31 -19.71 15.03 3.86
CA GLY A 31 -20.74 14.01 4.02
C GLY A 31 -20.27 12.56 3.95
N THR A 32 -21.18 11.68 4.34
CA THR A 32 -21.07 10.23 4.23
C THR A 32 -21.87 9.77 3.00
N PHE A 33 -21.21 9.03 2.12
CA PHE A 33 -21.77 8.54 0.86
C PHE A 33 -21.80 7.01 0.89
N VAL A 34 -22.77 6.39 0.21
CA VAL A 34 -22.79 4.94 0.05
C VAL A 34 -21.65 4.53 -0.89
N ALA A 35 -20.80 3.61 -0.47
CA ALA A 35 -19.78 2.98 -1.28
C ALA A 35 -20.36 1.75 -1.99
N ASN A 36 -19.95 1.56 -3.24
CA ASN A 36 -20.31 0.36 -4.00
C ASN A 36 -19.81 -0.87 -3.24
N ALA A 37 -20.71 -1.83 -2.95
CA ALA A 37 -20.42 -3.01 -2.14
C ALA A 37 -19.26 -3.87 -2.70
N SER A 38 -19.09 -3.90 -4.03
CA SER A 38 -18.08 -4.71 -4.72
C SER A 38 -16.70 -4.04 -4.83
N THR A 39 -16.62 -2.72 -4.63
CA THR A 39 -15.35 -1.98 -4.77
C THR A 39 -14.56 -2.04 -3.47
N THR A 40 -13.25 -2.23 -3.56
CA THR A 40 -12.29 -2.08 -2.46
C THR A 40 -11.37 -0.91 -2.74
N PHE A 41 -11.07 -0.05 -1.77
CA PHE A 41 -10.17 1.10 -1.94
C PHE A 41 -9.46 1.46 -0.63
N ARG A 42 -8.36 2.22 -0.73
CA ARG A 42 -7.56 2.68 0.42
C ARG A 42 -7.81 4.15 0.72
N ALA A 43 -7.58 4.55 1.97
CA ALA A 43 -7.53 5.97 2.33
C ALA A 43 -6.51 6.72 1.45
N GLY A 44 -6.88 7.91 0.99
CA GLY A 44 -6.06 8.74 0.11
C GLY A 44 -6.13 8.38 -1.36
N MET A 45 -6.89 7.35 -1.78
CA MET A 45 -7.19 7.10 -3.19
C MET A 45 -8.24 8.07 -3.72
N LEU A 46 -8.12 8.44 -5.00
CA LEU A 46 -9.16 9.16 -5.71
C LEU A 46 -10.38 8.26 -5.94
N VAL A 47 -11.55 8.81 -5.66
CA VAL A 47 -12.84 8.15 -5.85
C VAL A 47 -13.73 8.93 -6.81
N GLN A 48 -14.68 8.24 -7.41
CA GLN A 48 -15.74 8.78 -8.26
C GLN A 48 -17.11 8.25 -7.81
N LEU A 49 -18.19 8.82 -8.34
CA LEU A 49 -19.53 8.26 -8.22
C LEU A 49 -19.85 7.40 -9.44
N ASN A 50 -20.32 6.17 -9.22
CA ASN A 50 -20.80 5.30 -10.29
C ASN A 50 -22.19 5.76 -10.79
N ALA A 51 -22.75 5.05 -11.77
CA ALA A 51 -24.09 5.35 -12.32
C ALA A 51 -25.22 5.27 -11.28
N SER A 52 -25.03 4.51 -10.20
CA SER A 52 -25.96 4.36 -9.07
C SER A 52 -25.73 5.39 -7.96
N GLN A 53 -24.85 6.38 -8.16
CA GLN A 53 -24.43 7.38 -7.16
C GLN A 53 -23.72 6.77 -5.94
N GLU A 54 -23.09 5.62 -6.10
CA GLU A 54 -22.26 5.00 -5.07
C GLU A 54 -20.78 5.32 -5.32
N VAL A 55 -20.01 5.47 -4.25
CA VAL A 55 -18.57 5.74 -4.29
C VAL A 55 -17.82 4.50 -4.79
N GLU A 56 -16.97 4.70 -5.79
CA GLU A 56 -16.02 3.70 -6.29
C GLU A 56 -14.66 4.32 -6.61
N ILE A 57 -13.65 3.49 -6.96
CA ILE A 57 -12.33 3.98 -7.35
C ILE A 57 -12.42 4.79 -8.64
N CYS A 58 -11.78 5.94 -8.68
CA CYS A 58 -11.69 6.77 -9.88
C CYS A 58 -10.98 6.03 -11.02
N GLY A 59 -11.57 6.04 -12.21
CA GLY A 59 -11.07 5.32 -13.38
C GLY A 59 -11.49 3.84 -13.46
N ASN A 60 -12.29 3.36 -12.50
CA ASN A 60 -13.01 2.09 -12.62
C ASN A 60 -14.11 2.22 -13.71
N GLY A 61 -14.21 1.27 -14.64
CA GLY A 61 -15.28 1.29 -15.66
C GLY A 61 -15.14 2.31 -16.82
N GLY A 62 -14.00 3.00 -16.95
CA GLY A 62 -13.60 3.71 -18.18
C GLY A 62 -13.75 5.22 -18.18
N ALA A 63 -14.85 5.78 -17.65
CA ALA A 63 -14.96 7.22 -17.43
C ALA A 63 -14.32 7.60 -16.09
N THR A 64 -13.39 8.56 -16.10
CA THR A 64 -12.71 9.06 -14.91
C THR A 64 -13.29 10.42 -14.54
N ASN A 65 -14.09 10.51 -13.48
CA ASN A 65 -14.56 11.79 -12.94
C ASN A 65 -14.32 11.85 -11.42
N PRO A 66 -13.18 12.42 -10.97
CA PRO A 66 -12.78 12.42 -9.58
C PRO A 66 -13.73 13.28 -8.77
N PHE A 67 -14.45 12.61 -7.87
CA PHE A 67 -15.35 13.23 -6.90
C PHE A 67 -14.61 13.69 -5.65
N GLY A 68 -13.53 13.01 -5.27
CA GLY A 68 -12.73 13.37 -4.09
C GLY A 68 -11.72 12.31 -3.69
N PHE A 69 -11.17 12.45 -2.49
CA PHE A 69 -10.29 11.47 -1.86
C PHE A 69 -11.06 10.65 -0.82
N ALA A 70 -10.92 9.32 -0.88
CA ALA A 70 -11.42 8.44 0.17
C ALA A 70 -10.72 8.80 1.49
N LYS A 71 -11.49 9.18 2.51
CA LYS A 71 -10.91 9.48 3.83
C LYS A 71 -10.50 8.21 4.57
N TYR A 72 -11.24 7.13 4.32
CA TYR A 72 -11.09 5.86 5.01
C TYR A 72 -10.92 4.71 4.03
N THR A 73 -10.29 3.63 4.49
CA THR A 73 -10.11 2.41 3.71
C THR A 73 -11.40 1.57 3.73
N LYS A 74 -11.73 0.98 2.59
CA LYS A 74 -12.67 -0.14 2.44
C LYS A 74 -11.90 -1.31 1.85
N ALA A 75 -11.14 -1.99 2.70
CA ALA A 75 -10.38 -3.18 2.35
C ALA A 75 -10.48 -4.16 3.52
N SER A 76 -10.81 -5.42 3.24
CA SER A 76 -11.03 -6.45 4.25
C SER A 76 -9.74 -7.04 4.83
N THR A 77 -8.58 -6.68 4.30
CA THR A 77 -7.24 -6.95 4.85
C THR A 77 -6.23 -6.17 4.02
N LEU A 78 -5.27 -5.53 4.67
CA LEU A 78 -4.19 -4.87 3.94
C LEU A 78 -2.95 -5.73 4.03
N PHE A 79 -2.42 -6.05 2.86
CA PHE A 79 -1.12 -6.66 2.73
C PHE A 79 -0.11 -5.55 2.48
N ALA A 80 1.03 -5.63 3.18
CA ALA A 80 2.16 -4.76 2.90
C ALA A 80 2.72 -5.03 1.49
N SER A 81 3.48 -4.06 0.96
CA SER A 81 4.29 -4.30 -0.23
C SER A 81 5.26 -5.46 0.00
N VAL A 82 5.78 -6.04 -1.10
CA VAL A 82 6.80 -7.09 -1.02
C VAL A 82 8.01 -6.56 -0.27
N VAL A 83 8.35 -7.18 0.86
CA VAL A 83 9.51 -6.87 1.68
C VAL A 83 10.61 -7.88 1.39
N GLY A 84 11.83 -7.38 1.21
CA GLY A 84 13.05 -8.19 1.10
C GLY A 84 13.82 -8.21 2.41
N GLU A 85 14.16 -9.40 2.90
CA GLU A 85 14.96 -9.63 4.11
C GLU A 85 16.13 -10.59 3.82
N GLN A 86 17.22 -10.48 4.57
CA GLN A 86 18.31 -11.45 4.57
C GLN A 86 18.26 -12.30 5.84
N VAL A 87 18.31 -13.61 5.69
CA VAL A 87 18.16 -14.56 6.80
C VAL A 87 19.28 -15.58 6.74
N THR A 88 19.98 -15.77 7.87
CA THR A 88 20.97 -16.85 8.00
C THR A 88 20.27 -18.11 8.52
N LEU A 89 20.38 -19.20 7.78
CA LEU A 89 19.76 -20.49 8.14
C LEU A 89 20.80 -21.45 8.68
N THR A 90 20.66 -21.85 9.95
CA THR A 90 21.62 -22.75 10.63
C THR A 90 20.93 -24.04 11.01
N GLY A 91 21.42 -25.18 10.52
CA GLY A 91 20.76 -26.46 10.79
C GLY A 91 19.30 -26.48 10.30
N VAL A 92 18.50 -27.33 10.93
CA VAL A 92 17.03 -27.38 10.80
C VAL A 92 16.36 -26.55 11.90
N VAL A 93 17.00 -25.44 12.29
CA VAL A 93 16.48 -24.52 13.31
C VAL A 93 15.71 -23.41 12.59
N PRO A 94 14.45 -23.12 12.97
CA PRO A 94 13.69 -22.02 12.41
C PRO A 94 14.36 -20.67 12.72
N SER A 95 14.51 -19.84 11.70
CA SER A 95 14.87 -18.44 11.82
C SER A 95 13.61 -17.59 11.77
N ASN A 96 13.50 -16.62 12.68
CA ASN A 96 12.39 -15.66 12.66
C ASN A 96 12.59 -14.67 11.53
N LEU A 97 11.52 -14.40 10.80
CA LEU A 97 11.42 -13.27 9.88
C LEU A 97 10.99 -12.02 10.66
N ALA A 98 11.16 -10.85 10.05
CA ALA A 98 10.73 -9.59 10.64
C ALA A 98 9.19 -9.47 10.81
N HIS A 99 8.41 -10.30 10.11
CA HIS A 99 6.95 -10.21 10.10
C HIS A 99 6.28 -11.59 10.11
N ALA A 100 5.17 -11.68 10.86
CA ALA A 100 4.26 -12.83 10.92
C ALA A 100 3.05 -12.63 9.98
N ASN A 101 2.15 -13.60 9.87
CA ASN A 101 0.96 -13.57 8.99
C ASN A 101 1.30 -13.23 7.53
N LEU A 102 2.29 -13.93 6.98
CA LEU A 102 2.69 -13.83 5.59
C LEU A 102 1.52 -14.18 4.67
N TRP A 103 1.40 -13.45 3.56
CA TRP A 103 0.38 -13.70 2.56
C TRP A 103 0.68 -14.99 1.79
N VAL A 104 -0.35 -15.79 1.57
CA VAL A 104 -0.29 -17.03 0.77
C VAL A 104 -1.28 -16.88 -0.39
N PRO A 105 -0.84 -16.43 -1.58
CA PRO A 105 -1.64 -16.60 -2.79
C PRO A 105 -1.74 -18.09 -3.06
N GLY A 106 -2.94 -18.55 -3.40
CA GLY A 106 -3.29 -19.95 -3.62
C GLY A 106 -2.13 -20.84 -4.09
N ALA A 107 -1.70 -21.68 -3.15
CA ALA A 107 -0.86 -22.87 -3.27
C ALA A 107 0.68 -22.76 -3.36
N THR A 108 1.36 -21.76 -3.95
CA THR A 108 2.85 -21.87 -4.08
C THR A 108 3.72 -20.61 -4.13
N ASP A 109 3.19 -19.37 -4.06
CA ASP A 109 4.01 -18.18 -4.39
C ASP A 109 3.94 -17.01 -3.38
N GLY A 110 3.75 -17.31 -2.09
CA GLY A 110 3.63 -16.26 -1.06
C GLY A 110 4.95 -15.61 -0.65
N ALA A 111 5.99 -16.43 -0.53
CA ALA A 111 7.32 -15.99 -0.13
C ALA A 111 8.40 -16.70 -0.96
N ARG A 112 9.31 -15.92 -1.53
CA ARG A 112 10.35 -16.41 -2.44
C ARG A 112 11.72 -16.30 -1.82
N VAL A 113 12.35 -17.45 -1.54
CA VAL A 113 13.72 -17.51 -1.03
C VAL A 113 14.70 -17.69 -2.19
N TYR A 114 15.81 -16.96 -2.16
CA TYR A 114 16.81 -16.98 -3.22
C TYR A 114 18.23 -16.84 -2.66
N ASN A 115 19.20 -17.29 -3.44
CA ASN A 115 20.61 -17.15 -3.16
C ASN A 115 21.04 -15.68 -3.40
N LEU A 116 21.58 -15.02 -2.39
CA LEU A 116 22.00 -13.62 -2.49
C LEU A 116 23.13 -13.37 -3.50
N THR A 117 23.96 -14.38 -3.77
CA THR A 117 25.12 -14.25 -4.66
C THR A 117 24.76 -14.54 -6.12
N THR A 118 23.91 -15.55 -6.36
CA THR A 118 23.59 -16.01 -7.73
C THR A 118 22.21 -15.57 -8.22
N GLY A 119 21.32 -15.13 -7.31
CA GLY A 119 19.92 -14.83 -7.63
C GLY A 119 19.05 -16.06 -7.88
N ALA A 120 19.61 -17.28 -7.81
CA ALA A 120 18.87 -18.52 -8.01
C ALA A 120 17.83 -18.72 -6.90
N THR A 121 16.61 -19.12 -7.26
CA THR A 121 15.51 -19.33 -6.32
C THR A 121 15.57 -20.74 -5.76
N TYR A 122 15.34 -20.86 -4.46
CA TYR A 122 15.20 -22.15 -3.79
C TYR A 122 13.74 -22.64 -3.84
N THR A 123 13.54 -23.93 -3.63
CA THR A 123 12.21 -24.55 -3.71
C THR A 123 11.62 -24.76 -2.32
N GLU A 124 10.39 -24.29 -2.11
CA GLU A 124 9.65 -24.49 -0.86
C GLU A 124 8.96 -25.86 -0.81
N GLY A 125 8.89 -26.48 0.37
CA GLY A 125 8.02 -27.64 0.66
C GLY A 125 8.76 -28.76 1.36
N ALA A 126 8.01 -29.69 1.97
CA ALA A 126 8.60 -30.80 2.71
C ALA A 126 9.42 -31.72 1.79
N GLY A 127 10.73 -31.82 2.06
CA GLY A 127 11.68 -32.55 1.24
C GLY A 127 12.33 -31.71 0.13
N ASN A 128 12.07 -30.40 0.10
CA ASN A 128 12.72 -29.44 -0.78
C ASN A 128 13.82 -28.67 -0.01
N ASP A 129 14.08 -27.41 -0.39
CA ASP A 129 15.17 -26.63 0.19
C ASP A 129 14.78 -25.99 1.53
N TYR A 130 13.53 -25.59 1.69
CA TYR A 130 13.06 -24.89 2.88
C TYR A 130 11.56 -25.04 3.11
N ALA A 131 11.12 -24.70 4.32
CA ALA A 131 9.71 -24.54 4.67
C ALA A 131 9.48 -23.20 5.37
N ILE A 132 8.35 -22.56 5.09
CA ILE A 132 7.92 -21.33 5.76
C ILE A 132 6.69 -21.59 6.63
N ASN A 133 6.73 -21.12 7.87
CA ASN A 133 5.54 -20.97 8.68
C ASN A 133 4.92 -19.60 8.40
N TYR A 134 3.97 -19.57 7.48
CA TYR A 134 3.31 -18.33 7.06
C TYR A 134 2.55 -17.63 8.19
N VAL A 135 2.08 -18.36 9.20
CA VAL A 135 1.36 -17.76 10.34
C VAL A 135 2.34 -17.06 11.29
N ASN A 136 3.40 -17.76 11.70
CA ASN A 136 4.33 -17.24 12.70
C ASN A 136 5.49 -16.44 12.10
N GLY A 137 5.64 -16.42 10.78
CA GLY A 137 6.72 -15.72 10.09
C GLY A 137 8.08 -16.35 10.37
N THR A 138 8.22 -17.66 10.18
CA THR A 138 9.52 -18.34 10.34
C THR A 138 9.92 -19.07 9.09
N LEU A 139 11.22 -19.06 8.80
CA LEU A 139 11.85 -19.77 7.70
C LEU A 139 12.78 -20.84 8.27
N VAL A 140 12.61 -22.08 7.85
CA VAL A 140 13.48 -23.19 8.27
C VAL A 140 14.05 -23.88 7.04
N ARG A 141 15.34 -24.21 7.11
CA ARG A 141 15.96 -25.07 6.12
C ARG A 141 15.51 -26.51 6.32
N ASP A 142 15.20 -27.21 5.24
CA ASP A 142 14.96 -28.65 5.30
C ASP A 142 16.26 -29.45 5.45
N ALA A 143 16.14 -30.67 5.98
CA ALA A 143 17.29 -31.53 6.26
C ALA A 143 18.03 -31.96 4.98
N ALA A 144 17.30 -32.15 3.88
CA ALA A 144 17.80 -32.57 2.57
C ALA A 144 18.06 -31.40 1.59
N SER A 145 18.06 -30.16 2.10
CA SER A 145 18.16 -28.93 1.32
C SER A 145 19.50 -28.75 0.59
N THR A 146 19.46 -28.03 -0.53
CA THR A 146 20.68 -27.54 -1.23
C THR A 146 21.27 -26.29 -0.58
N ILE A 147 20.53 -25.62 0.32
CA ILE A 147 21.02 -24.50 1.12
C ILE A 147 22.03 -25.04 2.14
N VAL A 148 23.22 -24.45 2.20
CA VAL A 148 24.26 -24.89 3.14
C VAL A 148 23.94 -24.40 4.56
N SER A 149 24.19 -25.21 5.58
CA SER A 149 24.05 -24.76 6.97
C SER A 149 24.98 -23.58 7.26
N GLY A 150 24.43 -22.49 7.80
CA GLY A 150 25.12 -21.23 8.04
C GLY A 150 25.09 -20.27 6.84
N GLN A 151 24.43 -20.63 5.74
CA GLN A 151 24.27 -19.76 4.58
C GLN A 151 23.25 -18.65 4.85
N THR A 152 23.57 -17.43 4.40
CA THR A 152 22.63 -16.31 4.34
C THR A 152 21.90 -16.32 3.00
N VAL A 153 20.57 -16.32 3.05
CA VAL A 153 19.67 -16.29 1.89
C VAL A 153 18.86 -15.00 1.89
N GLY A 154 18.37 -14.59 0.72
CA GLY A 154 17.40 -13.51 0.58
C GLY A 154 15.99 -14.09 0.56
N ILE A 155 15.02 -13.40 1.14
CA ILE A 155 13.61 -13.76 1.08
C ILE A 155 12.77 -12.52 0.73
N ASN A 156 11.85 -12.68 -0.23
CA ASN A 156 10.85 -11.68 -0.58
C ASN A 156 9.46 -12.19 -0.22
N TYR A 157 8.68 -11.43 0.54
CA TYR A 157 7.34 -11.85 0.96
C TYR A 157 6.38 -10.67 1.16
N GLN A 158 5.08 -10.94 1.12
CA GLN A 158 4.03 -10.02 1.58
C GLN A 158 3.49 -10.52 2.93
N TYR A 159 2.92 -9.63 3.74
CA TYR A 159 2.32 -10.00 5.03
C TYR A 159 1.09 -9.15 5.31
N GLN A 160 0.19 -9.70 6.11
CA GLN A 160 -0.98 -8.98 6.61
C GLN A 160 -0.54 -7.95 7.64
N VAL A 161 -0.87 -6.69 7.37
CA VAL A 161 -0.54 -5.56 8.23
C VAL A 161 -1.25 -5.72 9.58
N THR A 162 -0.51 -5.59 10.67
CA THR A 162 -1.02 -5.71 12.04
C THR A 162 -1.76 -4.45 12.48
N GLU A 163 -2.63 -4.55 13.49
CA GLU A 163 -3.42 -3.41 13.99
C GLU A 163 -2.56 -2.22 14.47
N GLN A 164 -1.34 -2.50 14.92
CA GLN A 164 -0.35 -1.49 15.32
C GLN A 164 0.22 -0.73 14.12
N GLU A 165 0.41 -1.41 12.99
CA GLU A 165 0.88 -0.81 11.73
C GLU A 165 -0.24 -0.05 11.02
N LEU A 166 -1.50 -0.43 11.26
CA LEU A 166 -2.69 0.29 10.79
C LEU A 166 -2.92 1.64 11.50
N LYS A 167 -2.10 2.02 12.48
CA LYS A 167 -2.14 3.37 13.09
C LYS A 167 -1.76 4.48 12.10
N PHE A 168 -1.11 4.16 10.98
CA PHE A 168 -0.78 5.11 9.91
C PHE A 168 -1.92 5.32 8.89
N GLU A 169 -3.01 4.54 8.97
CA GLU A 169 -4.04 4.53 7.93
C GLU A 169 -5.30 5.37 8.21
N GLY A 170 -5.32 6.16 9.27
CA GLY A 170 -6.51 6.93 9.65
C GLY A 170 -7.64 6.02 10.13
N ARG A 171 -7.73 5.86 11.45
CA ARG A 171 -8.84 5.13 12.08
C ARG A 171 -10.12 5.97 12.00
N ASN A 172 -11.29 5.34 11.89
CA ASN A 172 -12.57 6.05 11.79
C ASN A 172 -12.94 6.79 13.10
N PHE A 173 -14.10 7.46 13.13
CA PHE A 173 -14.61 8.19 14.31
C PHE A 173 -14.73 7.32 15.58
N TRP A 174 -14.85 6.00 15.40
CA TRP A 174 -14.97 4.99 16.45
C TRP A 174 -13.70 4.15 16.64
N ASN A 175 -12.58 4.55 16.03
CA ASN A 175 -11.28 3.87 16.12
C ASN A 175 -11.19 2.48 15.46
N PHE A 176 -12.07 2.17 14.49
CA PHE A 176 -12.07 0.94 13.68
C PHE A 176 -11.48 1.13 12.27
N LEU A 177 -11.17 0.00 11.63
CA LEU A 177 -10.48 -0.10 10.33
C LEU A 177 -11.42 -0.18 9.12
N ASN A 178 -12.66 -0.60 9.33
CA ASN A 178 -13.67 -0.74 8.28
C ASN A 178 -14.97 -0.09 8.75
N ASP A 179 -15.17 1.17 8.35
CA ASP A 179 -16.40 1.92 8.65
C ASP A 179 -17.55 1.50 7.72
N VAL A 180 -17.22 0.99 6.53
CA VAL A 180 -18.17 0.78 5.45
C VAL A 180 -19.13 -0.35 5.77
N ASP A 181 -18.63 -1.53 6.13
CA ASP A 181 -19.50 -2.68 6.39
C ASP A 181 -20.35 -2.50 7.68
N ILE A 182 -19.91 -1.64 8.61
CA ILE A 182 -20.60 -1.36 9.88
C ILE A 182 -21.62 -0.22 9.73
N GLN A 183 -21.47 0.66 8.74
CA GLN A 183 -22.37 1.79 8.48
C GLN A 183 -23.22 1.61 7.21
N ASP A 184 -23.75 0.41 6.96
CA ASP A 184 -24.59 0.13 5.78
C ASP A 184 -23.92 0.55 4.46
N ASN A 185 -22.65 0.20 4.32
CA ASN A 185 -21.80 0.58 3.21
C ASN A 185 -21.54 2.09 3.06
N LYS A 186 -21.39 2.88 4.13
CA LYS A 186 -21.10 4.33 4.01
C LYS A 186 -19.64 4.72 4.24
N ILE A 187 -19.16 5.75 3.54
CA ILE A 187 -17.81 6.32 3.64
C ILE A 187 -17.82 7.85 3.61
N THR A 188 -16.91 8.46 4.37
CA THR A 188 -16.58 9.89 4.25
C THR A 188 -15.60 10.14 3.09
N VAL A 189 -15.91 11.11 2.24
CA VAL A 189 -15.05 11.57 1.13
C VAL A 189 -14.62 13.01 1.37
N ILE A 190 -13.35 13.32 1.11
CA ILE A 190 -12.85 14.70 1.06
C ILE A 190 -13.03 15.21 -0.38
N ASN A 191 -14.04 16.04 -0.59
CA ASN A 191 -14.48 16.55 -1.90
C ASN A 191 -14.38 18.08 -2.03
N ASP A 192 -14.01 18.78 -0.96
CA ASP A 192 -13.77 20.23 -0.95
C ASP A 192 -12.28 20.56 -1.11
N TRP A 193 -11.98 21.84 -1.37
CA TRP A 193 -10.61 22.35 -1.40
C TRP A 193 -9.83 21.91 -0.15
N SER A 194 -8.65 21.34 -0.37
CA SER A 194 -7.86 20.75 0.70
C SER A 194 -6.38 20.64 0.35
N LEU A 195 -5.56 20.60 1.40
CA LEU A 195 -4.18 20.16 1.35
C LEU A 195 -4.15 18.70 1.82
N ILE A 196 -3.85 17.80 0.90
CA ILE A 196 -3.89 16.36 1.13
C ILE A 196 -2.48 15.81 1.09
N PHE A 197 -2.09 15.02 2.09
CA PHE A 197 -0.83 14.29 2.11
C PHE A 197 -1.14 12.81 1.88
N THR A 198 -0.87 12.31 0.68
CA THR A 198 -1.24 10.94 0.28
C THR A 198 -0.04 10.16 -0.24
N THR A 199 -0.05 8.84 -0.01
CA THR A 199 0.88 7.91 -0.65
C THR A 199 0.29 7.23 -1.88
N GLN A 200 -0.96 7.56 -2.25
CA GLN A 200 -1.67 6.97 -3.39
C GLN A 200 -1.40 7.79 -4.66
N TYR A 201 -0.15 7.77 -5.11
CA TYR A 201 0.30 8.42 -6.33
C TYR A 201 1.15 7.47 -7.18
N ASP A 202 1.33 7.80 -8.45
CA ASP A 202 2.20 7.08 -9.38
C ASP A 202 3.67 7.32 -9.01
N SER A 203 4.29 6.33 -8.36
CA SER A 203 5.69 6.39 -7.91
C SER A 203 6.71 6.21 -9.05
N GLY A 204 6.27 5.85 -10.25
CA GLY A 204 7.11 5.83 -11.46
C GLY A 204 7.40 7.24 -12.00
N GLN A 205 6.75 8.27 -11.46
CA GLN A 205 6.88 9.67 -11.89
C GLN A 205 7.72 10.48 -10.91
N THR A 206 8.56 11.36 -11.44
CA THR A 206 9.20 12.41 -10.63
C THR A 206 8.29 13.62 -10.53
N TYR A 207 7.99 14.08 -9.32
CA TYR A 207 7.17 15.26 -9.08
C TYR A 207 8.03 16.48 -8.74
N ALA A 208 7.58 17.66 -9.14
CA ALA A 208 8.09 18.95 -8.72
C ALA A 208 6.97 19.80 -8.12
N VAL A 209 7.32 20.75 -7.24
CA VAL A 209 6.34 21.70 -6.69
C VAL A 209 5.71 22.49 -7.84
N ASN A 210 4.39 22.68 -7.77
CA ASN A 210 3.50 23.26 -8.77
C ASN A 210 3.21 22.41 -10.01
N ASP A 211 3.72 21.17 -10.10
CA ASP A 211 3.29 20.24 -11.14
C ASP A 211 1.78 20.07 -11.12
N SER A 212 1.19 19.98 -12.32
CA SER A 212 -0.24 19.69 -12.46
C SER A 212 -0.49 18.22 -12.21
N LEU A 213 -1.52 17.93 -11.40
CA LEU A 213 -1.92 16.59 -11.03
C LEU A 213 -3.25 16.25 -11.70
N ASN A 214 -3.35 15.02 -12.15
CA ASN A 214 -4.52 14.43 -12.79
C ASN A 214 -4.90 13.13 -12.09
N ALA A 215 -6.17 12.72 -12.26
CA ALA A 215 -6.62 11.40 -11.84
C ALA A 215 -6.02 10.31 -12.73
N GLY A 216 -5.56 9.22 -12.13
CA GLY A 216 -5.15 8.03 -12.86
C GLY A 216 -6.33 7.35 -13.56
N THR A 217 -6.03 6.59 -14.61
CA THR A 217 -7.04 5.89 -15.41
C THR A 217 -6.77 4.40 -15.45
N SER A 218 -7.81 3.62 -15.78
CA SER A 218 -7.68 2.18 -15.96
C SER A 218 -6.81 1.79 -17.15
N ALA A 219 -6.76 2.61 -18.21
CA ALA A 219 -5.91 2.37 -19.38
C ALA A 219 -4.40 2.32 -19.04
N ALA A 220 -3.99 2.99 -17.95
CA ALA A 220 -2.61 2.99 -17.47
C ALA A 220 -2.39 2.09 -16.24
N SER A 221 -3.40 1.33 -15.80
CA SER A 221 -3.39 0.59 -14.51
C SER A 221 -3.11 1.50 -13.29
N MET A 222 -3.65 2.72 -13.32
CA MET A 222 -3.44 3.75 -12.29
C MET A 222 -4.74 4.12 -11.57
N GLN A 223 -5.71 3.22 -11.51
CA GLN A 223 -7.01 3.48 -10.90
C GLN A 223 -6.83 3.97 -9.45
N GLY A 224 -7.49 5.08 -9.11
CA GLY A 224 -7.43 5.67 -7.76
C GLY A 224 -6.13 6.37 -7.39
N LEU A 225 -5.12 6.37 -8.26
CA LEU A 225 -3.84 7.05 -8.02
C LEU A 225 -3.87 8.49 -8.53
N VAL A 226 -3.09 9.34 -7.88
CA VAL A 226 -2.71 10.66 -8.37
C VAL A 226 -1.53 10.51 -9.33
N THR A 227 -1.57 11.16 -10.50
CA THR A 227 -0.45 11.13 -11.46
C THR A 227 -0.25 12.47 -12.16
N LYS A 228 0.96 12.70 -12.67
CA LYS A 228 1.25 13.78 -13.63
C LYS A 228 1.07 13.35 -15.10
N GLY A 229 0.92 12.05 -15.36
CA GLY A 229 0.82 11.46 -16.71
C GLY A 229 -0.59 11.60 -17.32
N GLY A 230 -0.64 11.98 -18.60
CA GLY A 230 -1.86 12.44 -19.28
C GLY A 230 -2.86 11.36 -19.70
N ALA A 231 -3.85 11.07 -18.85
CA ALA A 231 -5.10 10.46 -19.33
C ALA A 231 -6.36 10.78 -18.51
N GLY A 232 -6.25 11.40 -17.33
CA GLY A 232 -7.43 11.73 -16.53
C GLY A 232 -7.63 13.23 -16.29
N PRO A 233 -8.78 13.62 -15.74
CA PRO A 233 -9.09 15.00 -15.41
C PRO A 233 -8.17 15.57 -14.34
N TYR A 234 -7.99 16.89 -14.41
CA TYR A 234 -7.21 17.67 -13.45
C TYR A 234 -7.82 17.60 -12.05
N ILE A 235 -6.97 17.42 -11.04
CA ILE A 235 -7.39 17.38 -9.62
C ILE A 235 -6.75 18.49 -8.78
N GLY A 236 -5.62 19.06 -9.20
CA GLY A 236 -4.87 20.00 -8.37
C GLY A 236 -3.40 20.12 -8.72
N ARG A 237 -2.61 20.58 -7.75
CA ARG A 237 -1.16 20.77 -7.91
C ARG A 237 -0.36 20.13 -6.80
N VAL A 238 0.90 19.83 -7.09
CA VAL A 238 1.87 19.44 -6.07
C VAL A 238 2.24 20.67 -5.23
N PHE A 239 2.07 20.61 -3.91
CA PHE A 239 2.64 21.60 -2.99
C PHE A 239 3.81 21.05 -2.17
N GLN A 240 3.93 19.72 -2.05
CA GLN A 240 5.07 19.05 -1.45
C GLN A 240 5.45 17.81 -2.27
N VAL A 241 6.73 17.67 -2.58
CA VAL A 241 7.28 16.52 -3.31
C VAL A 241 7.58 15.40 -2.32
N PRO A 242 7.25 14.14 -2.62
CA PRO A 242 7.63 13.01 -1.79
C PRO A 242 9.16 12.84 -1.80
N THR A 243 9.73 12.59 -0.63
CA THR A 243 11.16 12.30 -0.45
C THR A 243 11.34 10.97 0.27
N ALA A 244 12.58 10.48 0.34
CA ALA A 244 12.90 9.28 1.12
C ALA A 244 12.55 9.45 2.62
N ASP A 245 12.66 10.68 3.13
CA ASP A 245 12.35 11.03 4.52
C ASP A 245 10.89 11.45 4.73
N ASP A 246 10.09 11.57 3.66
CA ASP A 246 8.68 11.92 3.76
C ASP A 246 7.96 11.42 2.50
N PRO A 247 7.43 10.18 2.51
CA PRO A 247 6.95 9.52 1.31
C PRO A 247 5.61 10.06 0.81
N PHE A 248 5.03 11.06 1.48
CA PHE A 248 3.73 11.63 1.14
C PHE A 248 3.87 12.71 0.07
N LEU A 249 3.08 12.57 -1.00
CA LEU A 249 2.84 13.63 -1.96
C LEU A 249 1.85 14.63 -1.35
N GLY A 250 2.25 15.89 -1.27
CA GLY A 250 1.37 17.00 -0.92
C GLY A 250 0.58 17.46 -2.14
N VAL A 251 -0.72 17.21 -2.13
CA VAL A 251 -1.68 17.61 -3.16
C VAL A 251 -2.50 18.80 -2.68
N GLN A 252 -2.41 19.92 -3.40
CA GLN A 252 -3.31 21.05 -3.26
C GLN A 252 -4.52 20.73 -4.13
N TYR A 253 -5.49 20.06 -3.53
CA TYR A 253 -6.69 19.61 -4.19
C TYR A 253 -7.61 20.79 -4.48
N ALA A 254 -8.00 20.94 -5.75
CA ALA A 254 -8.81 22.06 -6.20
C ALA A 254 -10.30 21.94 -5.81
N GLY A 255 -10.72 20.80 -5.24
CA GLY A 255 -12.12 20.48 -4.95
C GLY A 255 -12.80 19.84 -6.16
N GLY A 256 -13.66 18.86 -5.90
CA GLY A 256 -14.40 18.12 -6.92
C GLY A 256 -15.75 18.76 -7.19
N MET A 257 -15.77 19.88 -7.91
CA MET A 257 -16.99 20.36 -8.58
C MET A 257 -16.64 21.17 -9.83
N THR A 258 -16.51 20.48 -10.98
CA THR A 258 -16.89 21.11 -12.25
C THR A 258 -17.65 20.11 -13.09
N SER A 259 -18.94 20.42 -13.24
CA SER A 259 -20.04 19.85 -14.04
C SER A 259 -20.54 18.46 -13.67
#